data_AF-A0A6A2GUK2-F1
#
_entry.id   AF-A0A6A2GUK2-F1
#
_cell.length_a   1.000
_cell.length_b   1.000
_cell.length_c   1.000
_cell.angle_alpha   90.00
_cell.angle_beta   90.00
_cell.angle_gamma   90.00
#
_symmetry.space_group_name_H-M   'P 1'
#
loop_
_entity.id
_entity.type
_entity.pdbx_description
1 polymer ?
#
loop_
_entity_poly.entity_id
_entity_poly.type
_entity_poly.pdbx_seq_one_letter_code
_entity_poly.pdbx_strand_id
1 'polypeptide(L)'
;MIKNIWINIPGFSKYEINRESRQIRSYCRGVEPRILKPCNNALILKADNGEKYTGSLKSFLYSAEKNIDPREISRKYCIVETTSGQIELIDRNTFQERIRERLRKRTSVSNIQEEYLNAIQFCAIVLQAYRTGDFSMVITEIESRKAKVTEYIIRHRIAVQPERVREVWEAVLDVALNCIIEKRTYIVNLTGYLNSIARSYAAQKKKLEKITVSLDAGFYSLQKYQ
;
A
#
# COMPACT_ATOMS: atom_id res chain seq x y z
N MET A 1 -27.29 5.60 19.93
CA MET A 1 -26.99 6.99 19.49
C MET A 1 -25.52 7.25 19.81
N ILE A 2 -24.64 7.05 18.83
CA ILE A 2 -23.19 7.08 19.04
C ILE A 2 -22.76 8.56 19.10
N LYS A 3 -22.21 8.99 20.23
CA LYS A 3 -21.63 10.34 20.34
C LYS A 3 -20.39 10.38 19.45
N ASN A 4 -20.46 11.11 18.34
CA ASN A 4 -19.30 11.47 17.52
C ASN A 4 -18.36 12.36 18.35
N ILE A 5 -17.51 11.75 19.17
CA ILE A 5 -16.57 12.47 20.03
C ILE A 5 -15.39 12.93 19.17
N TRP A 6 -15.42 14.21 18.82
CA TRP A 6 -14.27 14.94 18.30
C TRP A 6 -13.43 15.42 19.48
N ILE A 7 -12.13 15.15 19.43
CA ILE A 7 -11.18 15.44 20.52
C ILE A 7 -10.14 16.42 19.97
N ASN A 8 -9.88 17.49 20.71
CA ASN A 8 -8.80 18.43 20.39
C ASN A 8 -7.44 17.73 20.44
N ILE A 9 -6.54 18.12 19.53
CA ILE A 9 -5.17 17.64 19.52
C ILE A 9 -4.30 18.66 20.28
N PRO A 10 -3.67 18.30 21.42
CA PRO A 10 -2.85 19.21 22.20
C PRO A 10 -1.70 19.80 21.37
N GLY A 11 -1.49 21.12 21.44
CA GLY A 11 -0.51 21.86 20.63
C GLY A 11 -0.97 22.17 19.19
N PHE A 12 -2.17 21.73 18.80
CA PHE A 12 -2.78 21.89 17.48
C PHE A 12 -4.24 22.33 17.62
N SER A 13 -4.48 23.46 18.31
CA SER A 13 -5.83 23.97 18.68
C SER A 13 -6.83 24.11 17.52
N LYS A 14 -6.35 24.20 16.27
CA LYS A 14 -7.17 24.32 15.05
C LYS A 14 -7.63 22.97 14.48
N TYR A 15 -7.35 21.86 15.16
CA TYR A 15 -7.58 20.51 14.66
C TYR A 15 -8.20 19.62 15.73
N GLU A 16 -9.12 18.78 15.27
CA GLU A 16 -9.76 17.75 16.10
C GLU A 16 -9.72 16.41 15.39
N ILE A 17 -9.62 15.35 16.17
CA ILE A 17 -9.68 13.97 15.69
C ILE A 17 -10.94 13.27 16.21
N ASN A 18 -11.64 12.58 15.32
CA ASN A 18 -12.75 11.72 15.70
C ASN A 18 -12.21 10.36 16.17
N ARG A 19 -12.65 9.93 17.35
CA ARG A 19 -12.18 8.69 17.98
C ARG A 19 -12.48 7.44 17.14
N GLU A 20 -13.66 7.37 16.53
CA GLU A 20 -14.14 6.18 15.84
C GLU A 20 -13.72 6.15 14.37
N SER A 21 -14.00 7.24 13.64
CA SER A 21 -13.68 7.33 12.21
C SER A 21 -12.20 7.59 11.94
N ARG A 22 -11.43 7.99 12.97
CA ARG A 22 -10.02 8.41 12.89
C ARG A 22 -9.78 9.55 11.90
N GLN A 23 -10.84 10.26 11.53
CA GLN A 23 -10.75 11.42 10.67
C GLN A 23 -10.28 12.62 11.47
N ILE A 24 -9.42 13.43 10.87
CA ILE A 24 -9.02 14.72 11.41
C ILE A 24 -9.75 15.80 10.64
N ARG A 25 -10.34 16.77 11.36
CA ARG A 25 -10.93 17.96 10.78
C ARG A 25 -10.12 19.20 11.16
N SER A 26 -10.14 20.21 10.30
CA SER A 26 -9.37 21.44 10.45
C SER A 26 -10.27 22.67 10.37
N TYR A 27 -10.05 23.61 11.29
CA TYR A 27 -10.71 24.92 11.38
C TYR A 27 -9.84 26.06 10.81
N CYS A 28 -8.75 25.74 10.10
CA CYS A 28 -7.79 26.75 9.64
C CYS A 28 -8.32 27.75 8.60
N ARG A 29 -9.46 27.48 7.94
CA ARG A 29 -9.97 28.28 6.80
C ARG A 29 -11.38 28.85 7.01
N GLY A 30 -11.91 28.85 8.23
CA GLY A 30 -13.23 29.41 8.51
C GLY A 30 -13.98 28.65 9.61
N VAL A 31 -15.27 28.98 9.75
CA VAL A 31 -16.16 28.42 10.78
C VAL A 31 -16.48 26.95 10.51
N GLU A 32 -16.57 26.55 9.23
CA GLU A 32 -16.85 25.16 8.87
C GLU A 32 -15.57 24.31 8.83
N PRO A 33 -15.54 23.18 9.57
CA PRO A 33 -14.38 22.32 9.60
C PRO A 33 -14.27 21.47 8.34
N ARG A 34 -13.06 21.38 7.78
CA ARG A 34 -12.75 20.51 6.63
C ARG A 34 -12.12 19.21 7.09
N ILE A 35 -12.65 18.07 6.64
CA ILE A 35 -12.01 16.75 6.83
C ILE A 35 -10.73 16.67 5.99
N LEU A 36 -9.62 16.34 6.64
CA LEU A 36 -8.31 16.17 6.01
C LEU A 36 -8.16 14.76 5.45
N LYS A 37 -7.60 14.67 4.24
CA LYS A 37 -7.30 13.39 3.58
C LYS A 37 -5.84 12.99 3.88
N PRO A 38 -5.61 11.89 4.63
CA PRO A 38 -4.25 11.43 4.92
C PRO A 38 -3.58 10.86 3.67
N CYS A 39 -2.26 10.99 3.60
CA CYS A 39 -1.43 10.26 2.64
C CYS A 39 -0.62 9.22 3.43
N ASN A 40 -0.72 7.93 3.08
CA ASN A 40 -0.07 6.83 3.81
C ASN A 40 -0.34 6.85 5.33
N ASN A 41 -1.59 7.11 5.74
CA ASN A 41 -2.02 7.25 7.14
C ASN A 41 -1.31 8.36 7.94
N ALA A 42 -0.69 9.33 7.26
CA ALA A 42 -0.06 10.49 7.87
C ALA A 42 -0.65 11.82 7.35
N LEU A 43 -0.55 12.85 8.19
CA LEU A 43 -0.95 14.22 7.91
C LEU A 43 0.14 15.18 8.38
N ILE A 44 0.24 16.31 7.68
CA ILE A 44 1.07 17.44 8.09
C ILE A 44 0.14 18.49 8.69
N LEU A 45 0.25 18.73 9.99
CA LEU A 45 -0.53 19.73 10.71
C LEU A 45 0.36 20.92 11.09
N LYS A 46 -0.22 22.11 11.17
CA LYS A 46 0.48 23.31 11.66
C LYS A 46 0.17 23.47 13.16
N ALA A 47 1.19 23.38 14.01
CA ALA A 47 1.04 23.58 15.44
C ALA A 47 0.70 25.04 15.77
N ASP A 48 0.31 25.29 17.01
CA ASP A 48 -0.08 26.62 17.49
C ASP A 48 1.07 27.63 17.43
N ASN A 49 2.31 27.17 17.62
CA ASN A 49 3.53 27.97 17.44
C ASN A 49 3.91 28.20 15.96
N GLY A 50 3.13 27.66 15.02
CA GLY A 50 3.31 27.82 13.59
C GLY A 50 4.20 26.77 12.91
N GLU A 51 4.84 25.87 13.65
CA GLU A 51 5.66 24.80 13.09
C GLU A 51 4.82 23.74 12.38
N LYS A 52 5.39 23.10 11.36
CA LYS A 52 4.75 21.95 10.70
C LYS A 52 5.20 20.67 11.37
N TYR A 53 4.25 19.80 11.68
CA TYR A 53 4.52 18.48 12.23
C TYR A 53 3.85 17.41 11.37
N THR A 54 4.63 16.41 10.99
CA THR A 54 4.15 15.24 10.25
C THR A 54 3.90 14.11 11.24
N GLY A 55 2.65 13.71 11.41
CA GLY A 55 2.23 12.65 12.33
C GLY A 55 1.33 11.62 11.67
N SER A 56 1.33 10.40 12.19
CA SER A 56 0.33 9.39 11.81
C SER A 56 -1.00 9.66 12.50
N LEU A 57 -2.11 9.18 11.92
CA LEU A 57 -3.43 9.28 12.57
C LEU A 57 -3.45 8.66 13.97
N LYS A 58 -2.70 7.56 14.16
CA LYS A 58 -2.57 6.89 15.46
C LYS A 58 -1.86 7.78 16.47
N SER A 59 -0.82 8.48 16.02
CA SER A 59 -0.07 9.42 16.85
C SER A 59 -0.96 10.55 17.35
N PHE A 60 -1.74 11.14 16.45
CA PHE A 60 -2.69 12.19 16.81
C PHE A 60 -3.81 11.69 17.72
N LEU A 61 -4.34 10.49 17.48
CA LEU A 61 -5.40 9.93 18.31
C LEU A 61 -4.90 9.63 19.73
N TYR A 62 -3.73 8.98 19.87
CA TYR A 62 -3.12 8.73 21.16
C TYR A 62 -2.87 10.03 21.93
N SER A 63 -2.31 11.02 21.25
CA SER A 63 -1.99 12.34 21.82
C SER A 63 -3.24 13.06 22.32
N ALA A 64 -4.32 13.02 21.53
CA ALA A 64 -5.62 13.58 21.89
C ALA A 64 -6.26 12.84 23.08
N GLU A 65 -6.24 11.51 23.10
CA GLU A 65 -6.79 10.70 24.20
C GLU A 65 -6.00 10.83 25.51
N LYS A 66 -4.68 11.07 25.43
CA LYS A 66 -3.80 11.21 26.59
C LYS A 66 -3.49 12.65 26.98
N ASN A 67 -4.00 13.62 26.23
CA ASN A 67 -3.74 15.03 26.41
C ASN A 67 -2.22 15.38 26.45
N ILE A 68 -1.46 14.81 25.52
CA ILE A 68 -0.01 15.05 25.35
C ILE A 68 0.21 15.70 23.98
N ASP A 69 1.11 16.68 23.85
CA ASP A 69 1.47 17.22 22.54
C ASP A 69 2.23 16.14 21.73
N PRO A 70 1.79 15.79 20.50
CA PRO A 70 2.48 14.82 19.64
C PRO A 70 3.99 15.07 19.46
N ARG A 71 4.44 16.32 19.63
CA ARG A 71 5.84 16.75 19.48
C ARG A 71 6.69 16.43 20.72
N GLU A 72 6.06 16.26 21.88
CA GLU A 72 6.74 15.93 23.14
C GLU A 72 7.02 14.43 23.27
N ILE A 73 6.39 13.60 22.45
CA ILE A 73 6.60 12.16 22.45
C ILE A 73 8.02 11.85 21.94
N SER A 74 8.88 11.39 22.85
CA SER A 74 10.27 11.07 22.54
C SER A 74 10.39 10.03 21.43
N ARG A 75 11.40 10.19 20.55
CA ARG A 75 11.73 9.25 19.46
C ARG A 75 12.07 7.83 19.94
N LYS A 76 12.33 7.66 21.24
CA LYS A 76 12.54 6.36 21.89
C LYS A 76 11.26 5.51 22.00
N TYR A 77 10.09 6.11 21.77
CA TYR A 77 8.82 5.43 21.79
C TYR A 77 8.20 5.31 20.40
N CYS A 78 7.27 4.37 20.27
CA CYS A 78 6.46 4.15 19.08
C CYS A 78 5.00 3.98 19.50
N ILE A 79 4.10 4.62 18.75
CA ILE A 79 2.66 4.48 18.94
C ILE A 79 2.19 3.40 17.98
N VAL A 80 1.67 2.31 18.52
CA VAL A 80 1.21 1.15 17.76
C VAL A 80 -0.26 0.90 18.01
N GLU A 81 -0.86 0.15 17.08
CA GLU A 81 -2.22 -0.35 17.24
C GLU A 81 -2.14 -1.85 17.46
N THR A 82 -2.75 -2.32 18.54
CA THR A 82 -2.84 -3.73 18.88
C THR A 82 -3.84 -4.44 17.98
N THR A 83 -3.85 -5.78 18.02
CA THR A 83 -4.82 -6.59 17.28
C THR A 83 -6.27 -6.35 17.73
N SER A 84 -6.47 -5.88 18.98
CA SER A 84 -7.78 -5.46 19.51
C SER A 84 -8.18 -4.05 19.08
N GLY A 85 -7.39 -3.37 18.23
CA GLY A 85 -7.67 -2.02 17.75
C GLY A 85 -7.34 -0.90 18.74
N GLN A 86 -6.76 -1.24 19.90
CA GLN A 86 -6.34 -0.26 20.90
C GLN A 86 -5.01 0.39 20.52
N ILE A 87 -4.85 1.67 20.86
CA ILE A 87 -3.62 2.42 20.60
C ILE A 87 -2.79 2.49 21.87
N GLU A 88 -1.55 2.06 21.77
CA GLU A 88 -0.60 2.02 22.89
C GLU A 88 0.73 2.68 22.53
N LEU A 89 1.39 3.25 23.54
CA LEU A 89 2.75 3.74 23.44
C LEU A 89 3.67 2.66 23.98
N ILE A 90 4.60 2.19 23.16
CA ILE A 90 5.61 1.20 23.54
C ILE A 90 7.00 1.76 23.28
N ASP A 91 8.01 1.24 23.97
CA ASP A 91 9.38 1.57 23.64
C ASP A 91 9.77 0.95 22.29
N ARG A 92 10.74 1.60 21.63
CA ARG A 92 11.18 1.23 20.30
C ARG A 92 11.88 -0.13 20.27
N ASN A 93 12.48 -0.58 21.37
CA ASN A 93 13.14 -1.89 21.44
C ASN A 93 12.10 -3.01 21.46
N THR A 94 11.07 -2.90 22.31
CA THR A 94 9.92 -3.81 22.34
C THR A 94 9.22 -3.86 20.98
N PHE A 95 9.07 -2.72 20.31
CA PHE A 95 8.50 -2.71 18.96
C PHE A 95 9.35 -3.52 17.97
N GLN A 96 10.68 -3.36 18.01
CA GLN A 96 11.59 -4.12 17.16
C GLN A 96 11.56 -5.62 17.48
N GLU A 97 11.49 -6.00 18.75
CA GLU A 97 11.37 -7.40 19.17
C GLU A 97 10.08 -8.03 18.65
N ARG A 98 8.94 -7.34 18.77
CA ARG A 98 7.67 -7.81 18.17
C ARG A 98 7.75 -7.99 16.67
N ILE A 99 8.46 -7.11 15.95
CA ILE A 99 8.71 -7.28 14.51
C ILE A 99 9.56 -8.53 14.27
N ARG A 100 10.66 -8.70 15.01
CA ARG A 100 11.54 -9.87 14.89
C ARG A 100 10.78 -11.17 15.15
N GLU A 101 9.92 -11.22 16.17
CA GLU A 101 9.08 -12.38 16.46
C GLU A 101 8.08 -12.69 15.35
N ARG A 102 7.43 -11.67 14.78
CA ARG A 102 6.56 -11.86 13.62
C ARG A 102 7.33 -12.40 12.41
N LEU A 103 8.53 -11.91 12.16
CA LEU A 103 9.41 -12.39 11.09
C LEU A 103 9.97 -13.79 11.36
N ARG A 104 10.06 -14.20 12.64
CA ARG A 104 10.43 -15.56 13.05
C ARG A 104 9.36 -16.61 12.79
N LYS A 105 8.14 -16.24 12.36
CA LYS A 105 7.17 -17.21 11.86
C LYS A 105 7.75 -17.88 10.61
N ARG A 106 8.39 -19.04 10.84
CA ARG A 106 9.04 -19.83 9.79
C ARG A 106 7.97 -20.44 8.91
N THR A 107 8.08 -20.22 7.61
CA THR A 107 7.45 -21.10 6.61
C THR A 107 7.96 -22.51 6.87
N SER A 108 7.07 -23.51 6.85
CA SER A 108 7.48 -24.91 7.07
C SER A 108 8.50 -25.33 6.01
N VAL A 109 9.44 -26.22 6.38
CA VAL A 109 10.43 -26.77 5.43
C VAL A 109 9.72 -27.42 4.24
N SER A 110 8.60 -28.10 4.48
CA SER A 110 7.74 -28.70 3.44
C SER A 110 7.27 -27.67 2.42
N ASN A 111 6.78 -26.51 2.86
CA ASN A 111 6.31 -25.46 1.95
C ASN A 111 7.46 -24.87 1.12
N ILE A 112 8.68 -24.79 1.69
CA ILE A 112 9.86 -24.31 0.95
C ILE A 112 10.26 -25.32 -0.13
N GLN A 113 10.26 -26.61 0.20
CA GLN A 113 10.56 -27.68 -0.76
C GLN A 113 9.56 -27.69 -1.93
N GLU A 114 8.27 -27.53 -1.64
CA GLU A 114 7.23 -27.44 -2.66
C GLU A 114 7.44 -26.27 -3.63
N GLU A 115 7.82 -25.09 -3.13
CA GLU A 115 8.14 -23.93 -3.98
C GLU A 115 9.34 -24.19 -4.89
N TYR A 116 10.37 -24.91 -4.42
CA TYR A 116 11.49 -25.33 -5.28
C TYR A 116 11.06 -26.35 -6.34
N LEU A 117 10.23 -27.33 -5.98
CA LEU A 117 9.71 -28.31 -6.95
C LEU A 117 8.86 -27.63 -8.03
N ASN A 118 8.01 -26.68 -7.63
CA ASN A 118 7.24 -25.84 -8.56
C ASN A 118 8.16 -25.04 -9.50
N ALA A 119 9.26 -24.49 -8.98
CA ALA A 119 10.25 -23.78 -9.78
C ALA A 119 10.94 -24.69 -10.80
N ILE A 120 11.34 -25.89 -10.39
CA ILE A 120 11.96 -26.89 -11.28
C ILE A 120 10.99 -27.27 -12.40
N GLN A 121 9.74 -27.57 -12.06
CA GLN A 121 8.71 -27.94 -13.02
C GLN A 121 8.47 -26.81 -14.03
N PHE A 122 8.34 -25.57 -13.58
CA PHE A 122 8.12 -24.44 -14.46
C PHE A 122 9.31 -24.19 -15.41
N CYS A 123 10.54 -24.26 -14.89
CA CYS A 123 11.75 -24.17 -15.71
C CYS A 123 11.77 -25.26 -16.80
N ALA A 124 11.37 -26.49 -16.48
CA ALA A 124 11.29 -27.57 -17.46
C ALA A 124 10.27 -27.28 -18.57
N ILE A 125 9.09 -26.76 -18.21
CA ILE A 125 8.04 -26.34 -19.16
C ILE A 125 8.57 -25.26 -20.12
N VAL A 126 9.22 -24.22 -19.60
CA VAL A 126 9.77 -23.12 -20.42
C VAL A 126 10.88 -23.62 -21.35
N LEU A 127 11.80 -24.46 -20.85
CA LEU A 127 12.86 -25.04 -21.66
C LEU A 127 12.31 -25.92 -22.78
N GLN A 128 11.26 -26.69 -22.51
CA GLN A 128 10.59 -27.49 -23.54
C GLN A 128 9.95 -26.59 -24.60
N ALA A 129 9.25 -25.53 -24.19
CA ALA A 129 8.64 -24.57 -25.12
C ALA A 129 9.70 -23.89 -26.02
N TYR A 130 10.87 -23.55 -25.49
CA TYR A 130 11.97 -23.00 -26.31
C TYR A 130 12.53 -23.99 -27.33
N ARG A 131 12.42 -25.30 -27.08
CA ARG A 131 12.87 -26.35 -28.01
C ARG A 131 11.83 -26.62 -29.09
N THR A 132 10.55 -26.65 -28.74
CA THR A 132 9.46 -27.04 -29.65
C THR A 132 8.80 -25.86 -30.35
N GLY A 133 8.94 -24.65 -29.81
CA GLY A 133 8.17 -23.48 -30.22
C GLY A 133 6.72 -23.47 -29.70
N ASP A 134 6.30 -24.49 -28.95
CA ASP A 134 4.95 -24.61 -28.40
C ASP A 134 4.91 -24.07 -26.95
N PHE A 135 4.22 -22.95 -26.77
CA PHE A 135 4.08 -22.26 -25.49
C PHE A 135 2.77 -22.58 -24.76
N SER A 136 1.95 -23.53 -25.26
CA SER A 136 0.63 -23.84 -24.68
C SER A 136 0.71 -24.21 -23.19
N MET A 137 1.71 -25.02 -22.83
CA MET A 137 1.97 -25.40 -21.44
C MET A 137 2.44 -24.23 -20.57
N VAL A 138 3.22 -23.29 -21.14
CA VAL A 138 3.64 -22.07 -20.45
C VAL A 138 2.41 -21.20 -20.14
N ILE A 139 1.54 -21.00 -21.13
CA ILE A 139 0.30 -20.22 -20.97
C ILE A 139 -0.58 -20.85 -19.87
N THR A 140 -0.72 -22.17 -19.92
CA THR A 140 -1.53 -22.92 -18.94
C THR A 140 -1.00 -22.75 -17.53
N GLU A 141 0.32 -22.85 -17.34
CA GLU A 141 0.94 -22.69 -16.03
C GLU A 141 0.85 -21.24 -15.51
N ILE A 142 0.95 -20.23 -16.38
CA ILE A 142 0.71 -18.82 -16.00
C ILE A 142 -0.75 -18.62 -15.59
N GLU A 143 -1.70 -19.07 -16.40
CA GLU A 143 -3.14 -18.95 -16.12
C GLU A 143 -3.56 -19.66 -14.83
N SER A 144 -2.92 -20.78 -14.49
CA SER A 144 -3.15 -21.47 -13.20
C SER A 144 -2.92 -20.57 -11.98
N ARG A 145 -2.12 -19.50 -12.12
CA ARG A 145 -1.79 -18.55 -11.05
C ARG A 145 -2.74 -17.37 -10.96
N LYS A 146 -3.71 -17.24 -11.88
CA LYS A 146 -4.66 -16.13 -11.95
C LYS A 146 -5.30 -15.81 -10.62
N ALA A 147 -5.91 -16.80 -9.95
CA ALA A 147 -6.60 -16.59 -8.68
C ALA A 147 -5.68 -16.05 -7.57
N LYS A 148 -4.45 -16.58 -7.48
CA LYS A 148 -3.45 -16.16 -6.47
C LYS A 148 -2.95 -14.74 -6.74
N VAL A 149 -2.77 -14.39 -8.02
CA VAL A 149 -2.31 -13.04 -8.43
C VAL A 149 -3.44 -12.00 -8.28
N THR A 150 -4.68 -12.33 -8.63
CA THR A 150 -5.82 -11.42 -8.42
C THR A 150 -6.09 -11.18 -6.95
N GLU A 151 -5.98 -12.21 -6.10
CA GLU A 151 -6.03 -12.04 -4.64
C GLU A 151 -4.92 -11.10 -4.15
N TYR A 152 -3.70 -11.27 -4.64
CA TYR A 152 -2.58 -10.38 -4.33
C TYR A 152 -2.86 -8.92 -4.75
N ILE A 153 -3.38 -8.70 -5.95
CA ILE A 153 -3.75 -7.37 -6.49
C ILE A 153 -4.74 -6.68 -5.55
N ILE A 154 -5.80 -7.38 -5.13
CA ILE A 154 -6.83 -6.85 -4.25
C ILE A 154 -6.27 -6.58 -2.85
N ARG A 155 -5.58 -7.57 -2.27
CA ARG A 155 -5.02 -7.50 -0.91
C ARG A 155 -4.04 -6.32 -0.76
N HIS A 156 -3.23 -6.07 -1.78
CA HIS A 156 -2.26 -4.96 -1.79
C HIS A 156 -2.83 -3.67 -2.36
N ARG A 157 -4.14 -3.60 -2.62
CA ARG A 157 -4.85 -2.41 -3.14
C ARG A 157 -4.22 -1.86 -4.43
N ILE A 158 -3.70 -2.74 -5.27
CA ILE A 158 -3.21 -2.40 -6.61
C ILE A 158 -4.41 -2.00 -7.49
N ALA A 159 -5.48 -2.79 -7.42
CA ALA A 159 -6.79 -2.50 -7.96
C ALA A 159 -7.85 -3.10 -7.03
N VAL A 160 -9.03 -2.47 -6.96
CA VAL A 160 -10.12 -2.90 -6.07
C VAL A 160 -11.41 -3.15 -6.85
N GLN A 161 -11.65 -2.41 -7.94
CA GLN A 161 -12.79 -2.63 -8.83
C GLN A 161 -12.56 -3.88 -9.68
N PRO A 162 -13.55 -4.79 -9.82
CA PRO A 162 -13.41 -6.04 -10.56
C PRO A 162 -12.85 -5.87 -11.98
N GLU A 163 -13.32 -4.85 -12.69
CA GLU A 163 -12.92 -4.54 -14.07
C GLU A 163 -11.44 -4.18 -14.13
N ARG A 164 -10.98 -3.40 -13.16
CA ARG A 164 -9.58 -2.97 -13.05
C ARG A 164 -8.67 -4.09 -12.56
N VAL A 165 -9.17 -5.02 -11.74
CA VAL A 165 -8.45 -6.25 -11.37
C VAL A 165 -8.26 -7.13 -12.61
N ARG A 166 -9.29 -7.28 -13.44
CA ARG A 166 -9.21 -8.01 -14.71
C ARG A 166 -8.20 -7.37 -15.67
N GLU A 167 -8.28 -6.05 -15.88
CA GLU A 167 -7.33 -5.30 -16.71
C GLU A 167 -5.87 -5.52 -16.28
N VAL A 168 -5.59 -5.44 -14.96
CA VAL A 168 -4.24 -5.68 -14.44
C VAL A 168 -3.80 -7.11 -14.67
N TRP A 169 -4.69 -8.10 -14.52
CA TRP A 169 -4.37 -9.50 -14.80
C TRP A 169 -4.03 -9.72 -16.28
N GLU A 170 -4.83 -9.19 -17.20
CA GLU A 170 -4.60 -9.31 -18.65
C GLU A 170 -3.24 -8.71 -19.04
N ALA A 171 -2.90 -7.54 -18.50
CA ALA A 171 -1.59 -6.92 -18.71
C ALA A 171 -0.44 -7.76 -18.12
N VAL A 172 -0.65 -8.40 -16.97
CA VAL A 172 0.35 -9.28 -16.34
C VAL A 172 0.61 -10.50 -17.21
N LEU A 173 -0.44 -11.14 -17.72
CA LEU A 173 -0.36 -12.30 -18.60
C LEU A 173 0.42 -11.96 -19.88
N ASP A 174 0.02 -10.88 -20.56
CA ASP A 174 0.64 -10.45 -21.81
C ASP A 174 2.13 -10.15 -21.64
N VAL A 175 2.50 -9.34 -20.63
CA VAL A 175 3.89 -8.99 -20.37
C VAL A 175 4.72 -10.22 -19.99
N ALA A 176 4.20 -11.11 -19.16
CA ALA A 176 4.91 -12.32 -18.75
C ALA A 176 5.17 -13.23 -19.95
N LEU A 177 4.14 -13.47 -20.77
CA LEU A 177 4.22 -14.33 -21.95
C LEU A 177 5.20 -13.76 -22.98
N ASN A 178 5.09 -12.47 -23.31
CA ASN A 178 5.99 -11.79 -24.25
C ASN A 178 7.44 -11.88 -23.78
N CYS A 179 7.72 -11.63 -22.50
CA CYS A 179 9.07 -11.73 -21.95
C CYS A 179 9.66 -13.15 -22.05
N ILE A 180 8.84 -14.19 -21.91
CA ILE A 180 9.25 -15.58 -22.09
C ILE A 180 9.49 -15.88 -23.57
N ILE A 181 8.52 -15.59 -24.45
CA ILE A 181 8.63 -15.86 -25.90
C ILE A 181 9.85 -15.16 -26.50
N GLU A 182 10.09 -13.91 -26.13
CA GLU A 182 11.24 -13.12 -26.59
C GLU A 182 12.54 -13.44 -25.84
N LYS A 183 12.53 -14.39 -24.90
CA LYS A 183 13.70 -14.86 -24.13
C LYS A 183 14.41 -13.73 -23.37
N ARG A 184 13.66 -12.72 -22.92
CA ARG A 184 14.20 -11.52 -22.27
C ARG A 184 14.51 -11.71 -20.78
N THR A 185 14.00 -12.77 -20.18
CA THR A 185 14.10 -13.00 -18.73
C THR A 185 14.17 -14.48 -18.39
N TYR A 186 14.76 -14.78 -17.23
CA TYR A 186 14.66 -16.09 -16.59
C TYR A 186 13.78 -15.97 -15.35
N ILE A 187 12.88 -16.93 -15.14
CA ILE A 187 11.86 -16.87 -14.08
C ILE A 187 11.92 -18.15 -13.26
N VAL A 188 12.40 -18.03 -12.02
CA VAL A 188 12.48 -19.15 -11.07
C VAL A 188 11.26 -19.19 -10.14
N ASN A 189 10.72 -18.03 -9.77
CA ASN A 189 9.49 -17.94 -8.99
C ASN A 189 8.40 -17.26 -9.83
N LEU A 190 7.55 -18.07 -10.45
CA LEU A 190 6.49 -17.59 -11.33
C LEU A 190 5.53 -16.65 -10.60
N THR A 191 4.98 -17.06 -9.45
CA THR A 191 4.02 -16.23 -8.70
C THR A 191 4.64 -14.89 -8.29
N GLY A 192 5.88 -14.91 -7.80
CA GLY A 192 6.62 -13.71 -7.40
C GLY A 192 6.87 -12.77 -8.58
N TYR A 193 7.21 -13.33 -9.74
CA TYR A 193 7.43 -12.58 -10.97
C TYR A 193 6.12 -11.92 -11.46
N LEU A 194 5.01 -12.66 -11.52
CA LEU A 194 3.71 -12.10 -11.91
C LEU A 194 3.27 -10.96 -10.98
N ASN A 195 3.44 -11.14 -9.66
CA ASN A 195 3.16 -10.09 -8.68
C ASN A 195 4.05 -8.84 -8.89
N SER A 196 5.29 -9.02 -9.35
CA SER A 196 6.20 -7.91 -9.65
C SER A 196 5.76 -7.11 -10.89
N ILE A 197 5.24 -7.80 -11.91
CA ILE A 197 4.66 -7.15 -13.10
C ILE A 197 3.43 -6.33 -12.67
N ALA A 198 2.53 -6.91 -11.86
CA ALA A 198 1.33 -6.22 -11.39
C ALA A 198 1.66 -4.90 -10.67
N ARG A 199 2.67 -4.91 -9.79
CA ARG A 199 3.16 -3.70 -9.10
C ARG A 199 3.73 -2.68 -10.09
N SER A 200 4.54 -3.14 -11.04
CA SER A 200 5.21 -2.27 -12.02
C SER A 200 4.20 -1.60 -12.95
N TYR A 201 3.22 -2.36 -13.45
CA TYR A 201 2.11 -1.86 -14.26
C TYR A 201 1.33 -0.77 -13.53
N ALA A 202 0.96 -0.99 -12.27
CA ALA A 202 0.24 0.01 -11.49
C ALA A 202 1.06 1.27 -11.20
N ALA A 203 2.38 1.13 -10.99
CA ALA A 203 3.27 2.27 -10.82
C ALA A 203 3.37 3.11 -12.10
N GLN A 204 3.47 2.47 -13.27
CA GLN A 204 3.48 3.13 -14.57
C GLN A 204 2.15 3.83 -14.86
N LYS A 205 1.01 3.15 -14.65
CA LYS A 205 -0.32 3.74 -14.82
C LYS A 205 -0.51 4.98 -13.95
N LYS A 206 -0.11 4.93 -12.68
CA LYS A 206 -0.15 6.08 -11.77
C LYS A 206 0.76 7.23 -12.22
N LYS A 207 1.89 6.93 -12.86
CA LYS A 207 2.78 7.94 -13.46
C LYS A 207 2.10 8.62 -14.65
N LEU A 208 1.46 7.84 -15.53
CA LEU A 208 0.71 8.36 -16.68
C LEU A 208 -0.49 9.20 -16.25
N GLU A 209 -1.31 8.71 -15.32
CA GLU A 209 -2.46 9.46 -14.77
C GLU A 209 -2.04 10.83 -14.19
N LYS A 210 -0.88 10.90 -13.50
CA LYS A 210 -0.35 12.18 -13.01
C LYS A 210 0.06 13.14 -14.13
N ILE A 211 0.64 12.61 -15.21
CA ILE A 211 1.04 13.41 -16.38
C ILE A 211 -0.21 13.95 -17.08
N THR A 212 -1.22 13.11 -17.31
CA THR A 212 -2.49 13.53 -17.92
C THR A 212 -3.19 14.62 -17.10
N VAL A 213 -3.31 14.44 -15.77
CA VAL A 213 -3.89 15.46 -14.89
C VAL A 213 -3.10 16.77 -14.92
N SER A 214 -1.76 16.71 -15.06
CA SER A 214 -0.94 17.92 -15.17
C SER A 214 -1.11 18.63 -16.51
N LEU A 215 -1.34 17.89 -17.60
CA LEU A 215 -1.65 18.44 -18.92
C LEU A 215 -3.02 19.11 -18.90
N ASP A 216 -4.05 18.44 -18.39
CA ASP A 216 -5.39 19.00 -18.26
C ASP A 216 -5.39 20.27 -17.40
N ALA A 217 -4.67 20.27 -16.27
CA ALA A 217 -4.51 21.48 -15.45
C ALA A 217 -3.81 22.63 -16.19
N GLY A 218 -2.84 22.31 -17.06
CA GLY A 218 -2.20 23.28 -17.95
C GLY A 218 -3.16 23.87 -18.99
N PHE A 219 -4.00 23.03 -19.62
CA PHE A 219 -5.04 23.48 -20.56
C PHE A 219 -6.09 24.37 -19.89
N TYR A 220 -6.54 24.03 -18.68
CA TYR A 220 -7.47 24.88 -17.90
C TYR A 220 -6.85 26.21 -17.48
N SER A 221 -5.52 26.27 -17.30
CA SER A 221 -4.83 27.53 -17.01
C SER A 221 -4.73 28.44 -18.23
N LEU A 222 -4.58 27.89 -19.44
CA LEU A 222 -4.51 28.65 -20.69
C LEU A 222 -5.88 29.22 -21.11
N GLN A 223 -6.97 28.49 -20.88
CA GLN A 223 -8.33 28.96 -21.17
C GLN A 223 -8.80 30.11 -20.27
N LYS A 224 -8.16 30.35 -19.12
CA LYS A 224 -8.47 31.49 -18.24
C LYS A 224 -7.88 32.83 -18.69
N TYR A 225 -7.02 32.80 -19.71
CA TYR A 225 -6.33 33.99 -20.25
C TYR A 225 -6.70 34.26 -21.72
N GLN A 226 -7.78 33.65 -22.23
CA GLN A 226 -8.43 34.02 -23.49
C GLN A 226 -9.81 34.63 -23.17
#